data_AF-A0A975VE01-F1
#
_entry.id   AF-A0A975VE01-F1
#
_cell.length_a   1.000
_cell.length_b   1.000
_cell.length_c   1.000
_cell.angle_alpha   90.00
_cell.angle_beta   90.00
_cell.angle_gamma   90.00
#
_symmetry.space_group_name_H-M   'P 1'
#
loop_
_entity.id
_entity.type
_entity.pdbx_description
1 polymer ?
#
loop_
_entity_poly.entity_id
_entity_poly.type
_entity_poly.pdbx_seq_one_letter_code
_entity_poly.pdbx_strand_id
1 'polypeptide(L)'
;MPFYTVLVQAEGIRLPGADPSKPIIGFYTSRTIWATSDAVASARALATVRQLWTFGEYGPRNEGAPPSLAVESCNRVGFRDWLLAPNKGHCFFHEDEHAV
;
A
#
# COMPACT_ATOMS: atom_id res chain seq x y z
N MET A 1 3.34 -23.72 -3.83
CA MET A 1 2.34 -22.69 -3.45
C MET A 1 2.67 -21.40 -4.17
N PRO A 2 1.68 -20.70 -4.75
CA PRO A 2 1.91 -19.53 -5.60
C PRO A 2 2.26 -18.25 -4.82
N PHE A 3 2.85 -17.31 -5.54
CA PHE A 3 3.08 -15.94 -5.09
C PHE A 3 2.03 -15.04 -5.73
N TYR A 4 1.65 -13.98 -5.04
CA TYR A 4 0.69 -13.00 -5.51
C TYR A 4 1.24 -11.61 -5.29
N THR A 5 1.22 -10.78 -6.33
CA THR A 5 1.47 -9.35 -6.20
C THR A 5 0.13 -8.66 -6.03
N VAL A 6 -0.06 -8.05 -4.86
CA VAL A 6 -1.26 -7.30 -4.50
C VAL A 6 -0.94 -5.81 -4.58
N LEU A 7 -1.70 -5.07 -5.37
CA LEU A 7 -1.68 -3.61 -5.37
C LEU A 7 -2.73 -3.11 -4.37
N VAL A 8 -2.26 -2.33 -3.41
CA VAL A 8 -3.09 -1.74 -2.35
C VAL A 8 -3.09 -0.24 -2.53
N GLN A 9 -4.29 0.32 -2.60
CA GLN A 9 -4.55 1.75 -2.49
C GLN A 9 -4.87 2.08 -1.05
N ALA A 10 -4.35 3.21 -0.59
CA ALA A 10 -4.57 3.72 0.75
C ALA A 10 -4.91 5.20 0.70
N GLU A 11 -5.93 5.60 1.45
CA GLU A 11 -6.45 6.97 1.50
C GLU A 11 -6.72 7.42 2.93
N GLY A 12 -6.91 8.73 3.13
CA GLY A 12 -7.26 9.32 4.43
C GLY A 12 -6.06 9.54 5.36
N ILE A 13 -4.84 9.37 4.83
CA ILE A 13 -3.63 9.80 5.52
C ILE A 13 -3.41 11.29 5.29
N ARG A 14 -2.55 11.89 6.11
CA ARG A 14 -2.04 13.24 5.87
C ARG A 14 -0.57 13.26 6.23
N LEU A 15 0.28 13.39 5.22
CA LEU A 15 1.71 13.64 5.45
C LEU A 15 2.09 15.03 4.94
N PRO A 16 2.98 15.76 5.65
CA PRO A 16 3.56 16.98 5.12
C PRO A 16 4.37 16.64 3.86
N GLY A 17 3.92 17.16 2.72
CA GLY A 17 4.65 17.08 1.46
C GLY A 17 5.85 18.03 1.45
N ALA A 18 6.63 18.02 0.35
CA ALA A 18 7.69 19.01 0.14
C ALA A 18 7.13 20.45 0.08
N ASP A 19 5.88 20.58 -0.38
CA ASP A 19 5.10 21.81 -0.35
C ASP A 19 4.00 21.69 0.73
N PRO A 20 3.98 22.56 1.75
CA PRO A 20 2.94 22.58 2.79
C PRO A 20 1.53 22.80 2.24
N SER A 21 1.38 23.39 1.06
CA SER A 21 0.09 23.61 0.39
C SER A 21 -0.44 22.37 -0.32
N LYS A 22 0.38 21.31 -0.46
CA LYS A 22 0.04 20.06 -1.13
C LYS A 22 0.33 18.86 -0.23
N PRO A 23 -0.50 18.62 0.80
CA PRO A 23 -0.33 17.44 1.64
C PRO A 23 -0.50 16.17 0.81
N ILE A 24 0.17 15.11 1.23
CA ILE A 24 -0.03 13.77 0.69
C ILE A 24 -1.26 13.19 1.37
N ILE A 25 -2.26 12.77 0.58
CA ILE A 25 -3.55 12.27 1.09
C ILE A 25 -3.73 10.76 0.97
N GLY A 26 -2.85 10.12 0.19
CA GLY A 26 -2.93 8.70 -0.08
C GLY A 26 -1.68 8.14 -0.73
N PHE A 27 -1.67 6.82 -0.93
CA PHE A 27 -0.61 6.13 -1.62
C PHE A 27 -1.07 4.84 -2.27
N TYR A 28 -0.29 4.41 -3.25
CA TYR A 28 -0.30 3.04 -3.77
C TYR A 28 0.92 2.29 -3.28
N THR A 29 0.73 1.02 -2.91
CA THR A 29 1.85 0.14 -2.57
C THR A 29 1.58 -1.26 -3.09
N SER A 30 2.61 -1.89 -3.65
CA SER A 30 2.56 -3.29 -4.02
C SER A 30 3.15 -4.15 -2.90
N ARG A 31 2.50 -5.28 -2.63
CA ARG A 31 3.01 -6.31 -1.73
C ARG A 31 2.96 -7.67 -2.40
N THR A 32 4.11 -8.32 -2.49
CA THR A 32 4.18 -9.69 -2.95
C THR A 32 4.08 -10.64 -1.77
N ILE A 33 3.01 -11.41 -1.75
CA ILE A 33 2.62 -12.29 -0.65
C ILE A 33 2.64 -13.74 -1.12
N TRP A 34 3.21 -14.61 -0.30
CA TRP A 34 3.07 -16.05 -0.45
C TRP A 34 1.75 -16.51 0.16
N ALA A 35 0.86 -17.12 -0.63
CA ALA A 35 -0.47 -17.50 -0.19
C ALA A 35 -1.02 -18.72 -0.96
N THR A 36 -2.08 -19.31 -0.43
CA THR A 36 -2.79 -20.44 -1.05
C THR A 36 -3.87 -20.00 -2.03
N SER A 37 -4.35 -18.75 -1.93
CA SER A 37 -5.36 -18.15 -2.80
C SER A 37 -5.22 -16.63 -2.86
N ASP A 38 -5.89 -16.01 -3.83
CA ASP A 38 -5.98 -14.55 -3.96
C ASP A 38 -6.58 -13.90 -2.70
N ALA A 39 -7.73 -14.39 -2.22
CA ALA A 39 -8.37 -13.86 -1.02
C ALA A 39 -7.43 -13.84 0.20
N VAL A 40 -6.61 -14.88 0.37
CA VAL A 40 -5.62 -14.96 1.45
C VAL A 40 -4.46 -13.99 1.22
N ALA A 41 -3.99 -13.85 -0.02
CA ALA A 41 -2.95 -12.88 -0.38
C ALA A 41 -3.40 -11.45 -0.09
N SER A 42 -4.59 -11.10 -0.56
CA SER A 42 -5.22 -9.79 -0.39
C SER A 42 -5.41 -9.44 1.09
N ALA A 43 -5.99 -10.34 1.89
CA ALA A 43 -6.16 -10.13 3.33
C ALA A 43 -4.82 -9.93 4.05
N ARG A 44 -3.78 -10.71 3.71
CA ARG A 44 -2.44 -10.59 4.28
C ARG A 44 -1.75 -9.29 3.87
N ALA A 45 -1.90 -8.88 2.61
CA ALA A 45 -1.35 -7.62 2.11
C ALA A 45 -1.96 -6.43 2.88
N LEU A 46 -3.28 -6.37 2.99
CA LEU A 46 -3.99 -5.33 3.73
C LEU A 46 -3.59 -5.30 5.21
N ALA A 47 -3.52 -6.46 5.87
CA ALA A 47 -3.09 -6.54 7.27
C ALA A 47 -1.66 -6.01 7.46
N THR A 48 -0.76 -6.35 6.55
CA THR A 48 0.64 -5.91 6.58
C THR A 48 0.74 -4.38 6.43
N VAL A 49 0.04 -3.81 5.43
CA VAL A 49 0.03 -2.36 5.20
C VAL A 49 -0.60 -1.65 6.40
N ARG A 50 -1.73 -2.14 6.92
CA ARG A 50 -2.39 -1.56 8.09
C ARG A 50 -1.48 -1.54 9.31
N GLN A 51 -0.79 -2.64 9.59
CA GLN A 51 0.12 -2.73 10.72
C GLN A 51 1.28 -1.74 10.58
N LEU A 52 1.86 -1.63 9.38
CA LEU A 52 2.96 -0.71 9.08
C LEU A 52 2.55 0.76 9.27
N TRP A 53 1.30 1.10 8.96
CA TRP A 53 0.79 2.46 9.04
C TRP A 53 0.09 2.81 10.35
N THR A 54 -0.24 1.82 11.18
CA THR A 54 -0.82 2.05 12.51
C THR A 54 0.24 2.00 13.60
N PHE A 55 1.16 1.03 13.53
CA PHE A 55 2.15 0.75 14.58
C PHE A 55 3.60 0.79 14.09
N GLY A 56 3.81 0.82 12.78
CA GLY A 56 5.13 0.87 12.17
C GLY A 56 5.65 2.28 11.96
N GLU A 57 6.66 2.39 11.10
CA GLU A 57 7.43 3.61 10.85
C GLU A 57 6.57 4.82 10.40
N TYR A 58 5.44 4.55 9.74
CA TYR A 58 4.60 5.61 9.16
C TYR A 58 3.51 6.10 10.10
N GLY A 59 3.17 5.35 11.17
CA GLY A 59 2.14 5.73 12.12
C GLY A 59 2.41 7.08 12.80
N PRO A 60 3.58 7.29 13.41
CA PRO A 60 3.91 8.56 14.06
C PRO A 60 4.04 9.75 13.09
N ARG A 61 4.23 9.50 11.79
CA ARG A 61 4.38 10.53 10.76
C ARG A 61 3.03 10.95 10.16
N ASN A 62 2.00 10.13 10.32
CA ASN A 62 0.68 10.39 9.79
C ASN A 62 -0.08 11.35 10.73
N GLU A 63 -0.32 12.56 10.26
CA GLU A 63 -1.12 13.58 10.95
C GLU A 63 -2.63 13.39 10.69
N GLY A 64 -2.98 12.49 9.77
CA GLY A 64 -4.35 12.18 9.40
C GLY A 64 -4.95 11.02 10.20
N ALA A 65 -5.99 10.41 9.63
CA ALA A 65 -6.59 9.21 10.20
C ALA A 65 -5.79 7.95 9.78
N PRO A 66 -5.99 6.80 10.45
CA PRO A 66 -5.50 5.52 9.93
C PRO A 66 -5.98 5.32 8.48
N PRO A 67 -5.12 4.83 7.57
CA PRO A 67 -5.47 4.73 6.16
C PRO A 67 -6.66 3.79 5.93
N SER A 68 -7.62 4.23 5.11
CA SER A 68 -8.59 3.34 4.48
C SER A 68 -7.88 2.56 3.37
N LEU A 69 -7.91 1.23 3.42
CA LEU A 69 -7.17 0.37 2.50
C LEU A 69 -8.12 -0.37 1.57
N ALA A 70 -7.84 -0.33 0.27
CA ALA A 70 -8.54 -1.08 -0.76
C ALA A 70 -7.55 -1.88 -1.61
N VAL A 71 -7.96 -3.08 -2.03
CA VAL A 71 -7.19 -3.86 -3.01
C VAL A 71 -7.63 -3.44 -4.39
N GLU A 72 -6.69 -2.91 -5.18
CA GLU A 72 -6.95 -2.49 -6.55
C GLU A 72 -6.72 -3.65 -7.53
N SER A 73 -5.67 -4.45 -7.31
CA SER A 73 -5.43 -5.65 -8.11
C SER A 73 -4.70 -6.73 -7.31
N CYS A 74 -4.91 -7.99 -7.70
CA CYS A 74 -4.15 -9.12 -7.21
C CYS A 74 -3.82 -10.07 -8.36
N ASN A 75 -2.53 -10.25 -8.61
CA ASN A 75 -2.04 -11.04 -9.72
C ASN A 75 -1.17 -12.18 -9.21
N ARG A 76 -1.44 -13.40 -9.68
CA ARG A 76 -0.57 -14.54 -9.42
C ARG A 76 0.72 -14.38 -10.22
N VAL A 77 1.86 -14.47 -9.54
CA VAL A 77 3.18 -14.30 -10.15
C VAL A 77 4.07 -15.53 -9.96
N GLY A 78 5.05 -15.68 -10.85
CA GLY A 78 6.04 -16.74 -10.76
C GLY A 78 7.07 -16.47 -9.66
N PHE A 79 7.80 -17.51 -9.26
CA PHE A 79 8.88 -17.39 -8.26
C PHE A 79 10.01 -16.43 -8.71
N ARG A 80 10.31 -16.39 -10.03
CA ARG A 80 11.32 -15.49 -10.59
C ARG A 80 10.88 -14.03 -10.52
N ASP A 81 9.63 -13.75 -10.85
CA ASP A 81 9.05 -12.40 -10.80
C ASP A 81 8.98 -11.91 -9.35
N TRP A 82 8.67 -12.80 -8.41
CA TRP A 82 8.72 -12.48 -6.97
C TRP A 82 10.11 -12.04 -6.51
N LEU A 83 11.18 -12.71 -6.97
CA LEU A 83 12.55 -12.38 -6.54
C LEU A 83 13.01 -11.01 -7.04
N LEU A 84 12.50 -10.58 -8.20
CA LEU A 84 12.85 -9.31 -8.84
C LEU A 84 11.92 -8.17 -8.45
N ALA A 85 10.73 -8.46 -7.91
CA ALA A 85 9.77 -7.46 -7.50
C ALA A 85 10.24 -6.72 -6.24
N PRO A 86 10.49 -5.39 -6.29
CA PRO A 86 10.78 -4.63 -5.09
C PRO A 86 9.54 -4.63 -4.20
N ASN A 87 9.56 -5.41 -3.12
CA ASN A 87 8.45 -5.52 -2.16
C ASN A 87 8.40 -4.33 -1.18
N LYS A 88 8.88 -3.17 -1.64
CA LYS A 88 9.16 -1.98 -0.84
C LYS A 88 8.87 -0.75 -1.70
N GLY A 89 8.19 0.21 -1.09
CA GLY A 89 7.88 1.50 -1.71
C GLY A 89 6.43 1.89 -1.55
N HIS A 90 6.20 3.19 -1.53
CA HIS A 90 4.89 3.81 -1.55
C HIS A 90 4.94 4.87 -2.66
N CYS A 91 4.00 4.81 -3.59
CA CYS A 91 3.78 5.87 -4.56
C CYS A 91 2.74 6.81 -3.94
N PHE A 92 3.19 7.95 -3.44
CA PHE A 92 2.31 8.94 -2.81
C PHE A 92 1.64 9.82 -3.85
N PHE A 93 0.40 10.20 -3.62
CA PHE A 93 -0.32 11.17 -4.45
C PHE A 93 -0.89 12.30 -3.60
N HIS A 94 -1.04 13.45 -4.24
CA HIS A 94 -1.54 14.69 -3.63
C HIS A 94 -3.04 14.89 -3.90
N GLU A 95 -3.66 15.79 -3.15
CA GLU A 95 -5.09 16.12 -3.27
C GLU A 95 -5.48 16.58 -4.69
N ASP A 96 -4.59 17.32 -5.36
CA ASP A 96 -4.79 17.79 -6.74
C ASP A 96 -4.85 16.65 -7.79
N GLU A 97 -4.30 15.48 -7.48
CA GLU A 97 -4.20 14.34 -8.41
C GLU A 97 -5.38 13.35 -8.28
N HIS A 98 -6.16 13.45 -7.20
CA HIS A 98 -7.28 12.54 -6.91
C HIS A 98 -8.63 13.01 -7.52
N ALA A 99 -8.65 14.18 -8.15
CA ALA A 99 -9.84 14.72 -8.82
C ALA A 99 -10.06 14.10 -10.21
N VAL A 100 -10.55 12.86 -10.27
CA VAL A 100 -11.14 12.26 -11.50
C VAL A 100 -12.46 11.59 -11.18
#